data_AF-A0A2V6P387-F1
#
_entry.id   AF-A0A2V6P387-F1
#
_cell.length_a   1.000
_cell.length_b   1.000
_cell.length_c   1.000
_cell.angle_alpha   90.00
_cell.angle_beta   90.00
_cell.angle_gamma   90.00
#
_symmetry.space_group_name_H-M   'P 1'
#
loop_
_entity.id
_entity.type
_entity.pdbx_description
1 polymer ?
#
loop_
_entity_poly.entity_id
_entity_poly.type
_entity_poly.pdbx_seq_one_letter_code
_entity_poly.pdbx_strand_id
1 'polypeptide(L)'
;MSANNTSGTILIGEGTLLPAGLAVESEVFLHGWRVIKKPDRSTLTRNIEGANWTFFYLAGEIGATVLGRDRPGTLRRAVKCVLAKQKGQKFNSLEITKVVSKRFLGIPFMSVTGHSRHIQQGVGLVSAKDFVLRMLAAEAPESALGSGGERHHGEVATKQYVALTSSS
;
A
#
# COMPACT_ATOMS: atom_id res chain seq x y z
N MET A 1 -17.66 9.40 14.41
CA MET A 1 -18.16 8.71 13.19
C MET A 1 -19.38 7.88 13.55
N SER A 2 -20.50 8.04 12.85
CA SER A 2 -21.68 7.20 13.01
C SER A 2 -21.60 5.99 12.07
N ALA A 3 -22.03 4.81 12.55
CA ALA A 3 -21.82 3.50 11.92
C ALA A 3 -22.50 3.29 10.55
N ASN A 4 -23.34 4.24 10.13
CA ASN A 4 -24.12 4.20 8.89
C ASN A 4 -23.45 4.87 7.68
N ASN A 5 -22.33 5.58 7.86
CA ASN A 5 -21.54 6.18 6.78
C ASN A 5 -20.05 5.83 6.91
N THR A 6 -19.75 4.58 7.25
CA THR A 6 -18.37 4.11 7.46
C THR A 6 -17.89 3.18 6.35
N SER A 7 -18.79 2.77 5.45
CA SER A 7 -18.42 2.08 4.22
C SER A 7 -17.61 3.02 3.30
N GLY A 8 -16.56 2.50 2.69
CA GLY A 8 -15.58 3.29 1.93
C GLY A 8 -14.60 4.08 2.81
N THR A 9 -14.61 3.89 4.14
CA THR A 9 -13.64 4.53 5.03
C THR A 9 -12.28 3.88 4.86
N ILE A 10 -11.26 4.71 4.62
CA ILE A 10 -9.88 4.27 4.43
C ILE A 10 -9.06 4.61 5.66
N LEU A 11 -8.37 3.61 6.19
CA LEU A 11 -7.34 3.75 7.19
C LEU A 11 -5.98 3.57 6.54
N ILE A 12 -4.99 4.30 7.03
CA ILE A 12 -3.59 4.21 6.62
C ILE A 12 -2.73 3.98 7.86
N GLY A 13 -1.78 3.05 7.75
CA GLY A 13 -0.80 2.79 8.78
C GLY A 13 0.14 3.98 8.93
N GLU A 14 0.48 4.31 10.17
CA GLU A 14 1.47 5.35 10.44
C GLU A 14 2.81 5.01 9.78
N GLY A 15 3.49 6.02 9.23
CA GLY A 15 4.72 5.82 8.43
C GLY A 15 4.49 5.35 6.98
N THR A 16 3.24 5.16 6.54
CA THR A 16 2.97 4.89 5.12
C THR A 16 3.42 6.08 4.27
N LEU A 17 4.31 5.82 3.32
CA LEU A 17 4.72 6.82 2.34
C LEU A 17 3.55 7.14 1.41
N LEU A 18 3.43 8.41 1.07
CA LEU A 18 2.41 8.92 0.17
C LEU A 18 3.08 9.72 -0.96
N PRO A 19 2.43 9.86 -2.12
CA PRO A 19 2.93 10.72 -3.17
C PRO A 19 3.23 12.14 -2.67
N ALA A 20 4.33 12.72 -3.15
CA ALA A 20 4.70 14.09 -2.83
C ALA A 20 3.57 15.05 -3.24
N GLY A 21 3.21 15.98 -2.35
CA GLY A 21 2.13 16.93 -2.58
C GLY A 21 0.71 16.37 -2.40
N LEU A 22 0.54 15.09 -2.06
CA LEU A 22 -0.78 14.54 -1.72
C LEU A 22 -1.27 15.09 -0.38
N ALA A 23 -2.15 16.09 -0.41
CA ALA A 23 -2.81 16.61 0.78
C ALA A 23 -3.87 15.62 1.28
N VAL A 24 -3.64 15.04 2.48
CA VAL A 24 -4.58 14.15 3.16
C VAL A 24 -4.90 14.71 4.54
N GLU A 25 -6.18 15.00 4.77
CA GLU A 25 -6.70 15.29 6.09
C GLU A 25 -6.96 13.95 6.78
N SER A 26 -6.24 13.66 7.88
CA SER A 26 -6.39 12.41 8.63
C SER A 26 -6.43 12.64 10.13
N GLU A 27 -7.13 11.76 10.85
CA GLU A 27 -7.16 11.77 12.32
C GLU A 27 -6.70 10.41 12.87
N VAL A 28 -6.15 10.42 14.09
CA VAL A 28 -5.77 9.18 14.78
C VAL A 28 -7.03 8.36 15.11
N PHE A 29 -7.09 7.15 14.55
CA PHE A 29 -8.20 6.23 14.76
C PHE A 29 -7.85 5.12 15.77
N LEU A 30 -6.68 4.53 15.63
CA LEU A 30 -6.07 3.59 16.58
C LEU A 30 -4.58 3.91 16.65
N HIS A 31 -3.89 3.39 17.66
CA HIS A 31 -2.43 3.53 17.72
C HIS A 31 -1.79 2.93 16.45
N GLY A 32 -0.96 3.72 15.76
CA GLY A 32 -0.35 3.34 14.48
C GLY A 32 -1.28 3.36 13.26
N TRP A 33 -2.54 3.82 13.39
CA TRP A 33 -3.51 3.85 12.29
C TRP A 33 -4.33 5.14 12.29
N ARG A 34 -4.29 5.84 11.16
CA ARG A 34 -5.07 7.06 10.93
C ARG A 34 -6.20 6.81 9.95
N VAL A 35 -7.34 7.46 10.16
CA VAL A 35 -8.47 7.43 9.21
C VAL A 35 -8.43 8.68 8.35
N ILE A 36 -8.67 8.52 7.05
CA ILE A 36 -8.72 9.62 6.10
C ILE A 36 -10.10 10.29 6.17
N LYS A 37 -10.11 11.61 6.29
CA LYS A 37 -11.32 12.45 6.23
C LYS A 37 -11.50 13.08 4.87
N LYS A 38 -10.41 13.56 4.29
CA LYS A 38 -10.35 14.13 2.95
C LYS A 38 -9.02 13.76 2.31
N PRO A 39 -8.98 13.53 0.99
CA PRO A 39 -10.11 13.47 0.07
C PRO A 39 -11.00 12.22 0.27
N ASP A 40 -12.13 12.14 -0.45
CA ASP A 40 -12.95 10.92 -0.50
C ASP A 40 -12.21 9.76 -1.17
N ARG A 41 -12.78 8.55 -1.10
CA ARG A 41 -12.17 7.33 -1.64
C ARG A 41 -11.79 7.44 -3.12
N SER A 42 -12.66 7.99 -3.96
CA SER A 42 -12.44 8.02 -5.41
C SER A 42 -11.37 9.05 -5.78
N THR A 43 -11.40 10.22 -5.15
CA THR A 43 -10.40 11.26 -5.32
C THR A 43 -9.05 10.85 -4.75
N LEU A 44 -9.02 10.18 -3.60
CA LEU A 44 -7.79 9.62 -3.07
C LEU A 44 -7.17 8.63 -4.07
N THR A 45 -7.97 7.71 -4.59
CA THR A 45 -7.51 6.70 -5.56
C THR A 45 -6.95 7.36 -6.81
N ARG A 46 -7.69 8.30 -7.41
CA ARG A 46 -7.26 9.05 -8.59
C ARG A 46 -5.97 9.85 -8.34
N ASN A 47 -5.84 10.48 -7.17
CA ASN A 47 -4.65 11.28 -6.87
C ASN A 47 -3.41 10.40 -6.65
N ILE A 48 -3.57 9.23 -6.03
CA ILE A 48 -2.47 8.27 -5.87
C ILE A 48 -2.06 7.70 -7.25
N GLU A 49 -3.02 7.23 -8.03
CA GLU A 49 -2.77 6.67 -9.37
C GLU A 49 -2.19 7.72 -10.33
N GLY A 50 -2.72 8.94 -10.31
CA GLY A 50 -2.22 10.06 -11.11
C GLY A 50 -0.80 10.51 -10.75
N ALA A 51 -0.28 10.10 -9.59
CA ALA A 51 1.10 10.34 -9.19
C ALA A 51 2.04 9.17 -9.53
N ASN A 52 1.61 8.19 -10.33
CA ASN A 52 2.33 6.94 -10.63
C ASN A 52 2.57 6.04 -9.41
N TRP A 53 1.65 6.09 -8.44
CA TRP A 53 1.61 5.16 -7.31
C TRP A 53 0.48 4.16 -7.49
N THR A 54 0.61 3.00 -6.87
CA THR A 54 -0.43 1.97 -6.92
C THR A 54 -1.19 1.94 -5.59
N PHE A 55 -2.53 1.93 -5.66
CA PHE A 55 -3.41 1.74 -4.53
C PHE A 55 -4.41 0.61 -4.79
N PHE A 56 -4.04 -0.61 -4.40
CA PHE A 56 -4.74 -1.82 -4.81
C PHE A 56 -5.19 -2.67 -3.61
N TYR A 57 -6.16 -3.56 -3.86
CA TYR A 57 -6.63 -4.52 -2.87
C TYR A 57 -5.70 -5.72 -2.78
N LEU A 58 -5.43 -6.18 -1.56
CA LEU A 58 -4.93 -7.52 -1.32
C LEU A 58 -6.11 -8.48 -1.29
N ALA A 59 -5.90 -9.70 -1.80
CA ALA A 59 -6.95 -10.70 -1.88
C ALA A 59 -7.48 -11.08 -0.48
N GLY A 60 -8.77 -11.42 -0.42
CA GLY A 60 -9.47 -11.81 0.79
C GLY A 60 -10.25 -10.66 1.44
N GLU A 61 -11.50 -10.95 1.81
CA GLU A 61 -12.24 -10.10 2.76
C GLU A 61 -11.78 -10.44 4.18
N ILE A 62 -11.62 -9.40 5.01
CA ILE A 62 -11.37 -9.56 6.43
C ILE A 62 -12.48 -8.93 7.25
N GLY A 63 -12.79 -9.57 8.37
CA GLY A 63 -13.83 -9.07 9.25
C GLY A 63 -13.73 -9.53 10.69
N ALA A 64 -14.43 -8.80 11.56
CA ALA A 64 -14.57 -9.14 12.97
C ALA A 64 -15.95 -8.74 13.48
N THR A 65 -16.47 -9.54 14.41
CA THR A 65 -17.72 -9.27 15.13
C THR A 65 -17.41 -9.10 16.61
N VAL A 66 -17.94 -8.05 17.23
CA VAL A 66 -17.70 -7.71 18.64
C VAL A 66 -19.01 -7.27 19.32
N LEU A 67 -19.16 -7.55 20.61
CA LEU A 67 -20.37 -7.23 21.39
C LEU A 67 -20.30 -5.86 22.06
N GLY A 68 -21.20 -4.93 21.80
CA GLY A 68 -21.12 -3.62 22.48
C GLY A 68 -22.28 -2.68 22.21
N ARG A 69 -22.55 -1.80 23.18
CA ARG A 69 -23.60 -0.76 23.12
C ARG A 69 -23.08 0.56 22.58
N ASP A 70 -21.87 0.95 22.96
CA ASP A 70 -21.25 2.21 22.55
C ASP A 70 -20.80 2.13 21.08
N ARG A 71 -21.43 2.87 20.17
CA ARG A 71 -21.16 2.73 18.74
C ARG A 71 -19.71 3.07 18.36
N PRO A 72 -19.13 4.23 18.73
CA PRO A 72 -17.76 4.59 18.37
C PRO A 72 -16.71 3.64 18.97
N GLY A 73 -16.82 3.29 20.26
CA GLY A 73 -15.90 2.38 20.93
C GLY A 73 -16.01 0.94 20.42
N THR A 74 -17.23 0.48 20.14
CA THR A 74 -17.46 -0.86 19.55
C THR A 74 -16.86 -0.93 18.14
N LEU A 75 -16.99 0.13 17.33
CA LEU A 75 -16.36 0.21 16.01
C LEU A 75 -14.83 0.16 16.10
N ARG A 76 -14.23 1.00 16.96
CA ARG A 76 -12.76 1.00 17.16
C ARG A 76 -12.26 -0.37 17.59
N ARG A 77 -12.99 -1.05 18.48
CA ARG A 77 -12.64 -2.41 18.90
C ARG A 77 -12.81 -3.45 17.78
N ALA A 78 -13.87 -3.36 16.98
CA ALA A 78 -14.06 -4.22 15.82
C ALA A 78 -12.91 -4.09 14.82
N VAL A 79 -12.55 -2.86 14.45
CA VAL A 79 -11.42 -2.58 13.55
C VAL A 79 -10.10 -3.05 14.15
N LYS A 80 -9.87 -2.84 15.45
CA LYS A 80 -8.69 -3.39 16.15
C LYS A 80 -8.61 -4.91 16.02
N CYS A 81 -9.74 -5.62 16.15
CA CYS A 81 -9.81 -7.07 15.94
C CYS A 81 -9.52 -7.46 14.48
N VAL A 82 -10.03 -6.71 13.49
CA VAL A 82 -9.72 -6.93 12.06
C VAL A 82 -8.21 -6.82 11.81
N LEU A 83 -7.57 -5.74 12.29
CA LEU A 83 -6.14 -5.51 12.14
C LEU A 83 -5.30 -6.58 12.86
N ALA A 84 -5.71 -7.00 14.06
CA ALA A 84 -4.99 -8.02 14.82
C ALA A 84 -5.01 -9.40 14.16
N LYS A 85 -6.06 -9.74 13.41
CA LYS A 85 -6.15 -11.00 12.63
C LYS A 85 -5.15 -11.05 11.47
N GLN A 86 -4.68 -9.89 11.02
CA GLN A 86 -3.75 -9.78 9.90
C GLN A 86 -2.30 -9.56 10.34
N LYS A 87 -1.97 -9.81 11.62
CA LYS A 87 -0.58 -9.77 12.10
C LYS A 87 0.28 -10.73 11.27
N GLY A 88 1.29 -10.17 10.58
CA GLY A 88 2.19 -10.90 9.70
C GLY A 88 1.98 -10.65 8.20
N GLN A 89 0.80 -10.15 7.80
CA GLN A 89 0.55 -9.71 6.42
C GLN A 89 1.03 -8.27 6.23
N LYS A 90 1.74 -8.00 5.13
CA LYS A 90 2.29 -6.66 4.83
C LYS A 90 1.27 -5.81 4.08
N PHE A 91 0.43 -5.08 4.81
CA PHE A 91 -0.46 -4.07 4.27
C PHE A 91 -0.32 -2.77 5.06
N ASN A 92 -0.49 -1.65 4.37
CA ASN A 92 -0.34 -0.32 4.97
C ASN A 92 -1.62 0.51 4.87
N SER A 93 -2.69 -0.07 4.32
CA SER A 93 -4.01 0.57 4.27
C SER A 93 -5.13 -0.45 4.45
N LEU A 94 -6.24 -0.03 5.05
CA LEU A 94 -7.44 -0.84 5.24
C LEU A 94 -8.64 -0.05 4.74
N GLU A 95 -9.44 -0.64 3.86
CA GLU A 95 -10.74 -0.08 3.50
C GLU A 95 -11.85 -0.85 4.20
N ILE A 96 -12.67 -0.14 4.97
CA ILE A 96 -13.90 -0.69 5.55
C ILE A 96 -14.97 -0.66 4.47
N THR A 97 -15.45 -1.82 4.06
CA THR A 97 -16.51 -1.93 3.04
C THR A 97 -17.89 -2.06 3.67
N LYS A 98 -17.99 -2.65 4.86
CA LYS A 98 -19.28 -2.88 5.53
C LYS A 98 -19.17 -2.74 7.04
N VAL A 99 -20.15 -2.07 7.62
CA VAL A 99 -20.39 -2.03 9.06
C VAL A 99 -21.84 -2.41 9.32
N VAL A 100 -22.04 -3.45 10.13
CA VAL A 100 -23.37 -3.94 10.52
C VAL A 100 -23.50 -3.82 12.03
N SER A 101 -24.52 -3.11 12.50
CA SER A 101 -24.88 -3.05 13.92
C SER A 101 -26.23 -3.73 14.13
N LYS A 102 -26.29 -4.78 14.95
CA LYS A 102 -27.50 -5.58 15.19
C LYS A 102 -27.61 -5.98 16.67
N ARG A 103 -28.73 -6.62 17.02
CA ARG A 103 -28.94 -7.27 18.33
C ARG A 103 -29.36 -8.72 18.10
N PHE A 104 -28.86 -9.63 18.94
CA PHE A 104 -29.32 -11.01 19.00
C PHE A 104 -29.62 -11.34 20.46
N LEU A 105 -30.84 -11.80 20.75
CA LEU A 105 -31.33 -12.05 22.13
C LEU A 105 -31.12 -10.85 23.08
N GLY A 106 -31.34 -9.62 22.57
CA GLY A 106 -31.13 -8.40 23.35
C GLY A 106 -29.67 -7.94 23.46
N ILE A 107 -28.70 -8.75 23.05
CA ILE A 107 -27.27 -8.44 23.12
C ILE A 107 -26.85 -7.68 21.85
N PRO A 108 -26.38 -6.43 21.95
CA PRO A 108 -25.93 -5.66 20.80
C PRO A 108 -24.54 -6.09 20.34
N PHE A 109 -24.37 -6.19 19.03
CA PHE A 109 -23.11 -6.50 18.39
C PHE A 109 -22.89 -5.66 17.14
N MET A 110 -21.61 -5.54 16.77
CA MET A 110 -21.17 -4.91 15.55
C MET A 110 -20.28 -5.87 14.78
N SER A 111 -20.53 -6.01 13.48
CA SER A 111 -19.66 -6.69 12.54
C SER A 111 -19.07 -5.68 11.57
N VAL A 112 -17.75 -5.73 11.38
CA VAL A 112 -17.02 -4.90 10.42
C VAL A 112 -16.36 -5.82 9.42
N THR A 113 -16.54 -5.55 8.13
CA THR A 113 -15.77 -6.18 7.05
C THR A 113 -15.07 -5.12 6.20
N GLY A 114 -13.99 -5.55 5.57
CA GLY A 114 -13.13 -4.68 4.78
C GLY A 114 -12.09 -5.47 4.01
N HIS A 115 -11.26 -4.74 3.27
CA HIS A 115 -10.14 -5.30 2.53
C HIS A 115 -8.85 -4.60 2.92
N SER A 116 -7.81 -5.40 3.12
CA SER A 116 -6.45 -4.87 3.17
C SER A 116 -6.12 -4.25 1.80
N ARG A 117 -5.53 -3.08 1.82
CA ARG A 117 -5.01 -2.38 0.65
C ARG A 117 -3.53 -2.06 0.86
N HIS A 118 -2.84 -1.80 -0.23
CA HIS A 118 -1.45 -1.41 -0.19
C HIS A 118 -1.22 -0.19 -1.09
N ILE A 119 -0.53 0.80 -0.54
CA ILE A 119 -0.08 2.02 -1.21
C ILE A 119 1.42 1.89 -1.42
N GLN A 120 1.90 1.98 -2.66
CA GLN A 120 3.33 1.93 -2.97
C GLN A 120 3.66 2.71 -4.24
N GLN A 121 4.92 3.14 -4.35
CA GLN A 121 5.42 3.77 -5.56
C GLN A 121 5.69 2.72 -6.65
N GLY A 122 5.13 2.92 -7.85
CA GLY A 122 5.26 1.99 -8.96
C GLY A 122 4.38 0.74 -8.86
N VAL A 123 4.45 -0.11 -9.89
CA VAL A 123 3.49 -1.21 -10.17
C VAL A 123 3.86 -2.54 -9.48
N GLY A 124 5.07 -2.66 -8.92
CA GLY A 124 5.58 -3.93 -8.38
C GLY A 124 5.26 -4.13 -6.89
N LEU A 125 4.65 -5.27 -6.52
CA LEU A 125 4.61 -5.75 -5.14
C LEU A 125 6.05 -5.96 -4.63
N VAL A 126 6.54 -5.07 -3.77
CA VAL A 126 7.92 -5.22 -3.25
C VAL A 126 7.88 -6.25 -2.11
N SER A 127 8.62 -7.36 -2.27
CA SER A 127 8.75 -8.36 -1.21
C SER A 127 9.47 -7.76 0.00
N ALA A 128 9.23 -8.34 1.18
CA ALA A 128 9.90 -7.95 2.43
C ALA A 128 11.42 -7.84 2.32
N LYS A 129 12.02 -8.70 1.50
CA LYS A 129 13.47 -8.77 1.29
C LYS A 129 13.98 -7.63 0.40
N ASP A 130 13.18 -7.22 -0.57
CA ASP A 130 13.55 -6.21 -1.56
C ASP A 130 13.48 -4.78 -0.98
N PHE A 131 12.63 -4.57 0.04
CA PHE A 131 12.57 -3.29 0.76
C PHE A 131 13.88 -2.99 1.51
N VAL A 132 14.47 -4.00 2.17
CA VAL A 132 15.75 -3.83 2.91
C VAL A 132 16.88 -3.48 1.94
N LEU A 133 16.92 -4.13 0.78
CA LEU A 133 17.88 -3.82 -0.28
C LEU A 133 17.71 -2.40 -0.82
N ARG A 134 16.46 -1.94 -0.99
CA ARG A 134 16.18 -0.60 -1.51
C ARG A 134 16.47 0.51 -0.50
N MET A 135 16.28 0.24 0.80
CA MET A 135 16.71 1.15 1.87
C MET A 135 18.23 1.33 1.88
N LEU A 136 18.98 0.23 1.81
CA LEU A 136 20.44 0.27 1.77
C LEU A 136 20.99 0.97 0.52
N ALA A 137 20.29 0.87 -0.61
CA ALA A 137 20.64 1.58 -1.83
C ALA A 137 20.35 3.09 -1.79
N ALA A 138 19.42 3.54 -0.93
CA ALA A 138 19.04 4.95 -0.83
C ALA A 138 19.96 5.79 0.08
N GLU A 139 20.88 5.16 0.82
CA GLU A 139 21.86 5.83 1.69
C GLU A 139 23.22 6.09 1.03
N ALA A 140 23.41 5.71 -0.24
CA ALA A 140 24.65 6.01 -0.96
C ALA A 140 24.64 7.48 -1.46
N PRO A 141 25.66 8.30 -1.14
CA PRO A 141 25.74 9.66 -1.65
C PRO A 141 26.17 9.64 -3.13
N GLU A 142 25.24 10.01 -4.01
CA GLU A 142 25.56 10.40 -5.38
C GLU A 142 26.26 11.77 -5.35
N SER A 143 27.59 11.77 -5.35
CA SER A 143 28.35 12.96 -5.72
C SER A 143 29.64 12.63 -6.47
N ALA A 144 29.63 13.06 -7.73
CA ALA A 144 30.74 13.59 -8.53
C ALA A 144 31.81 12.62 -9.08
N LEU A 145 31.75 12.41 -10.40
CA LEU A 145 32.89 12.72 -11.28
C LEU A 145 32.40 12.96 -12.71
N GLY A 146 32.65 14.18 -13.18
CA GLY A 146 32.32 14.63 -14.53
C GLY A 146 33.48 14.49 -15.51
N SER A 147 33.09 14.52 -16.79
CA SER A 147 33.64 15.29 -17.91
C SER A 147 35.12 15.13 -18.34
N GLY A 148 35.27 14.86 -19.65
CA GLY A 148 36.49 15.01 -20.48
C GLY A 148 37.16 13.67 -20.75
N GLY A 149 37.30 13.12 -21.96
CA GLY A 149 37.22 13.65 -23.31
C GLY A 149 38.51 13.25 -24.03
N GLU A 150 38.48 12.27 -24.94
CA GLU A 150 39.47 12.14 -26.02
C GLU A 150 38.99 11.15 -27.10
N ARG A 151 39.10 11.60 -28.36
CA ARG A 151 38.90 10.81 -29.57
C ARG A 151 40.26 10.32 -30.02
N HIS A 152 40.39 9.05 -30.42
CA HIS A 152 41.35 8.65 -31.43
C HIS A 152 40.74 7.62 -32.39
N HIS A 153 41.26 7.68 -33.60
CA HIS A 153 40.75 7.22 -34.89
C HIS A 153 41.48 5.95 -35.36
N GLY A 154 40.82 5.15 -36.21
CA GLY A 154 41.35 3.95 -36.89
C GLY A 154 40.92 2.66 -36.18
N GLU A 155 40.45 1.59 -36.82
CA GLU A 155 40.67 1.13 -38.18
C GLU A 155 39.61 0.07 -38.53
N VAL A 156 39.22 0.05 -39.80
CA VAL A 156 38.25 -0.88 -40.39
C VAL A 156 38.94 -2.22 -40.66
N ALA A 157 38.45 -3.32 -40.11
CA ALA A 157 38.76 -4.66 -40.60
C ALA A 157 37.56 -5.59 -40.45
N THR A 158 36.88 -5.79 -41.58
CA THR A 158 35.93 -6.86 -41.85
C THR A 158 36.58 -8.22 -41.62
N LYS A 159 35.88 -9.16 -40.96
CA LYS A 159 36.02 -10.59 -41.24
C LYS A 159 34.77 -11.36 -40.84
N GLN A 160 34.00 -11.63 -41.89
CA GLN A 160 32.96 -12.63 -42.05
C GLN A 160 33.57 -14.03 -41.95
N TYR A 161 32.98 -14.96 -41.19
CA TYR A 161 33.13 -16.39 -41.44
C TYR A 161 31.85 -17.14 -41.05
N VAL A 162 31.19 -17.68 -42.08
CA VAL A 162 30.19 -18.74 -42.00
C VAL A 162 30.86 -20.04 -42.47
N ALA A 163 30.67 -21.08 -41.66
CA ALA A 163 30.67 -22.54 -41.86
C ALA A 163 31.36 -23.17 -43.09
N LEU A 164 32.13 -24.24 -42.82
CA LEU A 164 32.17 -25.49 -43.60
C LEU A 164 32.57 -26.67 -42.65
N THR A 165 31.66 -27.60 -42.35
CA THR A 165 31.55 -29.00 -42.83
C THR A 165 32.54 -30.03 -42.25
N SER A 166 31.98 -31.13 -41.72
CA SER A 166 32.36 -32.57 -41.90
C SER A 166 31.84 -33.36 -40.67
N SER A 167 30.74 -34.12 -40.76
CA SER A 167 30.52 -35.47 -41.32
C SER A 167 31.31 -36.60 -40.64
N SER A 168 30.61 -37.44 -39.88
CA SER A 168 30.69 -38.92 -39.90
C SER A 168 29.37 -39.47 -39.36
#